data_AF-A0A9D9C3N4-F1
#
_entry.id   AF-A0A9D9C3N4-F1
#
_cell.length_a   1.000
_cell.length_b   1.000
_cell.length_c   1.000
_cell.angle_alpha   90.00
_cell.angle_beta   90.00
_cell.angle_gamma   90.00
#
_symmetry.space_group_name_H-M   'P 1'
#
loop_
_entity.id
_entity.type
_entity.pdbx_description
1 polymer ?
#
loop_
_entity_poly.entity_id
_entity_poly.type
_entity_poly.pdbx_seq_one_letter_code
_entity_poly.pdbx_strand_id
1 'polypeptide(L)'
;MGKIETVAKYINDFLKDKSPEAADKFRAKGVDKQYSAIMAWRRKLRQEAQTPESAEAIVDYIKQARVLISNAAELSADELARITLQVDQLREYLDEYKESQRMRKISELERRQEEIARQLRELRGEEPNLFNSL
;
A
#
# COMPACT_ATOMS: atom_id res chain seq x y z
N MET A 1 13.73 -3.68 30.38
CA MET A 1 14.27 -4.79 29.57
C MET A 1 15.67 -4.43 29.12
N GLY A 2 16.63 -5.31 29.37
CA GLY A 2 18.00 -5.15 28.92
C GLY A 2 18.16 -5.40 27.41
N LYS A 3 19.28 -4.93 26.84
CA LYS A 3 19.62 -5.17 25.42
C LYS A 3 19.71 -6.68 25.12
N ILE A 4 20.33 -7.44 26.02
CA ILE A 4 20.49 -8.90 25.91
C ILE A 4 19.13 -9.60 25.89
N GLU A 5 18.24 -9.26 26.81
CA GLU A 5 16.88 -9.82 26.87
C GLU A 5 16.09 -9.52 25.60
N THR A 6 16.23 -8.30 25.07
CA THR A 6 15.54 -7.90 23.83
C THR A 6 16.07 -8.70 22.64
N VAL A 7 17.38 -8.91 22.55
CA VAL A 7 17.97 -9.75 21.50
C VAL A 7 17.45 -11.17 21.63
N ALA A 8 17.55 -11.77 22.82
CA ALA A 8 17.09 -13.15 23.06
C ALA A 8 15.61 -13.35 22.71
N LYS A 9 14.77 -12.35 23.01
CA LYS A 9 13.34 -12.41 22.72
C LYS A 9 13.02 -12.45 21.22
N TYR A 10 13.73 -11.69 20.40
CA TYR A 10 13.36 -11.46 19.00
C TYR A 10 14.30 -12.12 17.99
N ILE A 11 15.38 -12.79 18.43
CA ILE A 11 16.40 -13.33 17.54
C ILE A 11 15.85 -14.40 16.58
N ASN A 12 14.97 -15.28 17.06
CA ASN A 12 14.42 -16.35 16.21
C ASN A 12 13.53 -15.76 15.10
N ASP A 13 12.65 -14.83 15.45
CA ASP A 13 11.79 -14.15 14.48
C ASP A 13 12.60 -13.33 13.48
N PHE A 14 13.63 -12.63 13.95
CA PHE A 14 14.52 -11.84 13.09
C PHE A 14 15.28 -12.72 12.07
N LEU A 15 15.61 -13.95 12.44
CA LEU A 15 16.41 -14.88 11.61
C LEU A 15 15.57 -15.84 10.76
N LYS A 16 14.24 -15.92 10.95
CA LYS A 16 13.36 -16.92 10.35
C LYS A 16 13.52 -17.08 8.82
N ASP A 17 13.67 -15.97 8.10
CA ASP A 17 13.77 -15.96 6.63
C ASP A 17 15.21 -15.69 6.14
N LYS A 18 16.22 -15.84 7.01
CA LYS A 18 17.63 -15.62 6.68
C LYS A 18 18.33 -16.94 6.38
N SER A 19 19.33 -16.89 5.48
CA SER A 19 20.20 -18.03 5.24
C SER A 19 21.02 -18.38 6.50
N PRO A 20 21.47 -19.64 6.64
CA PRO A 20 22.34 -20.05 7.74
C PRO A 20 23.59 -19.17 7.89
N GLU A 21 24.25 -18.86 6.77
CA GLU A 21 25.42 -17.98 6.74
C GLU A 21 25.12 -16.57 7.28
N ALA A 22 23.96 -16.01 6.92
CA ALA A 22 23.52 -14.70 7.41
C ALA A 22 23.17 -14.73 8.90
N ALA A 23 22.62 -15.84 9.39
CA ALA A 23 22.34 -16.05 10.80
C ALA A 23 23.63 -16.12 11.63
N ASP A 24 24.63 -16.83 11.15
CA ASP A 24 25.91 -16.97 11.85
C ASP A 24 26.69 -15.65 11.86
N LYS A 25 26.71 -14.94 10.71
CA LYS A 25 27.26 -13.58 10.63
C LYS A 25 26.55 -12.60 11.56
N PHE A 26 25.26 -12.80 11.82
CA PHE A 26 24.52 -11.98 12.80
C PHE A 26 24.89 -12.32 14.24
N ARG A 27 24.95 -13.61 14.59
CA ARG A 27 25.33 -14.08 15.93
C ARG A 27 26.77 -13.72 16.31
N ALA A 28 27.67 -13.64 15.33
CA ALA A 28 29.05 -13.20 15.53
C ALA A 28 29.19 -11.70 15.88
N LYS A 29 28.14 -10.89 15.74
CA LYS A 29 28.17 -9.47 16.10
C LYS A 29 28.11 -9.28 17.62
N GLY A 30 28.70 -8.21 18.14
CA GLY A 30 28.50 -7.81 19.53
C GLY A 30 27.04 -7.47 19.85
N VAL A 31 26.65 -7.62 21.12
CA VAL A 31 25.27 -7.45 21.62
C VAL A 31 24.63 -6.13 21.17
N ASP A 32 25.38 -5.02 21.22
CA ASP A 32 24.87 -3.71 20.78
C ASP A 32 24.48 -3.67 19.30
N LYS A 33 25.29 -4.31 18.44
CA LYS A 33 25.01 -4.38 16.99
C LYS A 33 23.83 -5.30 16.70
N GLN A 34 23.72 -6.42 17.43
CA GLN A 34 22.57 -7.32 17.32
C GLN A 34 21.28 -6.59 17.74
N TYR A 35 21.30 -5.90 18.88
CA TYR A 35 20.17 -5.13 19.39
C TYR A 35 19.72 -4.06 18.39
N SER A 36 20.64 -3.24 17.88
CA SER A 36 20.30 -2.18 16.92
C SER A 36 19.67 -2.73 15.64
N ALA A 37 20.18 -3.85 15.12
CA ALA A 37 19.62 -4.49 13.93
C ALA A 37 18.21 -5.07 14.18
N ILE A 38 17.99 -5.71 15.34
CA ILE A 38 16.66 -6.20 15.74
C ILE A 38 15.69 -5.02 15.89
N MET A 39 16.10 -3.92 16.53
CA MET A 39 15.25 -2.75 16.71
C MET A 39 14.90 -2.07 15.38
N ALA A 40 15.85 -1.97 14.46
CA ALA A 40 15.59 -1.47 13.11
C ALA A 40 14.58 -2.34 12.35
N TRP A 41 14.74 -3.66 12.40
CA TRP A 41 13.79 -4.60 11.81
C TRP A 41 12.40 -4.50 12.44
N ARG A 42 12.30 -4.43 13.77
CA ARG A 42 11.02 -4.22 14.47
C ARG A 42 10.38 -2.87 14.13
N ARG A 43 11.18 -1.85 13.83
CA ARG A 43 10.66 -0.56 13.36
C ARG A 43 10.07 -0.72 11.96
N LYS A 44 10.78 -1.41 11.07
CA LYS A 44 10.32 -1.72 9.71
C LYS A 44 9.02 -2.53 9.73
N LEU A 45 8.93 -3.61 10.51
CA LEU A 45 7.69 -4.39 10.64
C LEU A 45 6.50 -3.56 11.13
N ARG A 46 6.73 -2.67 12.10
CA ARG A 46 5.67 -1.77 12.58
C ARG A 46 5.24 -0.78 11.51
N GLN A 47 6.18 -0.26 10.73
CA GLN A 47 5.86 0.62 9.61
C GLN A 47 5.08 -0.12 8.54
N GLU A 48 5.51 -1.32 8.14
CA GLU A 48 4.80 -2.15 7.15
C GLU A 48 3.38 -2.47 7.62
N ALA A 49 3.20 -2.88 8.87
CA ALA A 49 1.88 -3.15 9.44
C ALA A 49 0.95 -1.91 9.51
N GLN A 50 1.52 -0.71 9.54
CA GLN A 50 0.79 0.57 9.54
C GLN A 50 0.70 1.22 8.17
N THR A 51 1.37 0.64 7.15
CA THR A 51 1.36 1.19 5.80
C THR A 51 0.13 0.67 5.08
N PRO A 52 -0.77 1.55 4.60
CA PRO A 52 -1.94 1.13 3.84
C PRO A 52 -1.50 0.47 2.52
N GLU A 53 -2.04 -0.72 2.23
CA GLU A 53 -1.71 -1.46 1.00
C GLU A 53 -2.52 -1.00 -0.23
N SER A 54 -3.56 -0.19 -0.02
CA SER A 54 -4.45 0.28 -1.08
C SER A 54 -5.07 1.63 -0.74
N ALA A 55 -5.55 2.34 -1.77
CA ALA A 55 -6.34 3.56 -1.59
C ALA A 55 -7.61 3.31 -0.75
N GLU A 56 -8.21 2.12 -0.84
CA GLU A 56 -9.36 1.73 0.00
C GLU A 56 -8.99 1.70 1.48
N ALA A 57 -7.84 1.12 1.81
CA ALA A 57 -7.34 1.08 3.19
C ALA A 57 -7.08 2.50 3.72
N ILE A 58 -6.57 3.42 2.88
CA ILE A 58 -6.39 4.83 3.26
C ILE A 58 -7.74 5.49 3.56
N VAL A 59 -8.75 5.27 2.72
CA VAL A 59 -10.11 5.79 2.94
C VAL A 59 -10.70 5.30 4.27
N ASP A 60 -10.48 4.03 4.62
CA ASP A 60 -10.95 3.49 5.90
C ASP A 60 -10.21 4.10 7.10
N TYR A 61 -8.91 4.35 7.00
CA TYR A 61 -8.19 5.11 8.03
C TYR A 61 -8.70 6.53 8.19
N ILE A 62 -9.07 7.20 7.09
CA ILE A 62 -9.65 8.56 7.13
C ILE A 62 -11.02 8.53 7.81
N LYS A 63 -11.86 7.52 7.55
CA LYS A 63 -13.14 7.34 8.26
C LYS A 63 -12.91 7.16 9.76
N GLN A 64 -11.93 6.35 10.16
CA GLN A 64 -11.58 6.16 11.57
C GLN A 64 -11.06 7.45 12.19
N ALA A 65 -10.18 8.18 11.50
CA ALA A 65 -9.68 9.47 11.95
C ALA A 65 -10.81 10.47 12.18
N ARG A 66 -11.80 10.53 11.28
CA ARG A 66 -12.99 11.38 11.43
C ARG A 66 -13.75 11.07 12.73
N VAL A 67 -13.94 9.80 13.05
CA VAL A 67 -14.57 9.38 14.31
C VAL A 67 -13.74 9.81 15.51
N LEU A 68 -12.43 9.63 15.48
CA LEU A 68 -11.55 10.03 16.58
C LEU A 68 -11.56 11.55 16.80
N ILE A 69 -11.49 12.34 15.72
CA ILE A 69 -11.57 13.80 15.75
C ILE A 69 -12.91 14.25 16.35
N SER A 70 -14.01 13.62 15.95
CA SER A 70 -15.35 13.98 16.46
C SER A 70 -15.52 13.75 17.96
N ASN A 71 -14.69 12.86 18.56
CA ASN A 71 -14.72 12.53 19.98
C ASN A 71 -13.63 13.26 20.80
N ALA A 72 -12.84 14.14 20.17
CA ALA A 72 -11.76 14.84 20.84
C ALA A 72 -12.31 15.99 21.70
N ALA A 73 -12.35 15.79 23.03
CA ALA A 73 -12.90 16.76 23.98
C ALA A 73 -12.09 18.07 24.10
N GLU A 74 -10.84 18.09 23.62
CA GLU A 74 -9.94 19.23 23.70
C GLU A 74 -10.09 20.21 22.54
N LEU A 75 -10.80 19.84 21.46
CA LEU A 75 -11.00 20.68 20.29
C LEU A 75 -12.22 21.57 20.47
N SER A 76 -12.10 22.85 20.11
CA SER A 76 -13.27 23.72 19.97
C SER A 76 -14.13 23.29 18.78
N ALA A 77 -15.41 23.69 18.78
CA ALA A 77 -16.33 23.38 17.69
C ALA A 77 -15.83 23.88 16.32
N ASP A 78 -15.20 25.06 16.29
CA ASP A 78 -14.65 25.66 15.07
C ASP A 78 -13.44 24.87 14.54
N GLU A 79 -12.55 24.42 15.43
CA GLU A 79 -11.41 23.56 15.06
C GLU A 79 -11.89 22.22 14.53
N LEU A 80 -12.87 21.61 15.20
CA LEU A 80 -13.47 20.35 14.79
C LEU A 80 -14.14 20.46 13.42
N ALA A 81 -14.86 21.55 13.15
CA ALA A 81 -15.46 21.82 11.84
C ALA A 81 -14.40 21.97 10.73
N ARG A 82 -13.33 22.73 10.99
CA ARG A 82 -12.23 22.92 10.02
C ARG A 82 -11.49 21.62 9.70
N ILE A 83 -11.17 20.84 10.73
CA ILE A 83 -10.47 19.55 10.56
C ILE A 83 -11.39 18.58 9.80
N THR A 84 -12.67 18.50 10.17
CA THR A 84 -13.63 17.62 9.49
C THR A 84 -13.75 17.96 8.00
N LEU A 85 -13.81 19.25 7.65
CA LEU A 85 -13.82 19.69 6.26
C LEU A 85 -12.59 19.21 5.48
N GLN A 86 -11.39 19.34 6.06
CA GLN A 86 -10.15 18.89 5.41
C GLN A 86 -10.10 17.36 5.25
N VAL A 87 -10.60 16.63 6.23
CA VAL A 87 -10.69 15.15 6.19
C VAL A 87 -11.67 14.70 5.10
N ASP A 88 -12.81 15.37 4.97
CA ASP A 88 -13.81 15.07 3.94
C ASP A 88 -13.27 15.41 2.53
N GLN A 89 -12.56 16.54 2.36
CA GLN A 89 -11.88 16.88 1.09
C GLN A 89 -10.82 15.85 0.68
N LEU A 90 -10.01 15.37 1.64
CA LEU A 90 -9.01 14.34 1.37
C LEU A 90 -9.67 13.02 0.92
N ARG A 91 -10.80 12.66 1.52
CA ARG A 91 -11.58 11.49 1.13
C ARG A 91 -12.09 11.62 -0.30
N GLU A 92 -12.70 12.75 -0.65
CA GLU A 92 -13.21 13.01 -2.01
C GLU A 92 -12.10 12.87 -3.05
N TYR A 93 -10.92 13.44 -2.80
CA TYR A 93 -9.77 13.31 -3.69
C TYR A 93 -9.34 11.85 -3.90
N LEU A 94 -9.35 11.03 -2.84
CA LEU A 94 -9.01 9.62 -2.95
C LEU A 94 -10.06 8.82 -3.73
N ASP A 95 -11.34 9.15 -3.56
CA ASP A 95 -12.43 8.55 -4.34
C ASP A 95 -12.30 8.89 -5.83
N GLU A 96 -11.99 10.15 -6.17
CA GLU A 96 -11.70 10.57 -7.55
C GLU A 96 -10.46 9.86 -8.13
N TYR A 97 -9.39 9.73 -7.34
CA TYR A 97 -8.19 9.01 -7.77
C TYR A 97 -8.50 7.55 -8.10
N LYS A 98 -9.28 6.86 -7.25
CA LYS A 98 -9.71 5.47 -7.49
C LYS A 98 -10.48 5.35 -8.79
N GLU A 99 -11.42 6.27 -9.03
CA GLU A 99 -12.19 6.30 -10.25
C GLU A 99 -11.32 6.52 -11.49
N SER A 100 -10.36 7.46 -11.41
CA SER A 100 -9.40 7.70 -12.49
C SER A 100 -8.54 6.48 -12.80
N GLN A 101 -8.06 5.76 -11.78
CA GLN A 101 -7.29 4.52 -11.98
C GLN A 101 -8.16 3.43 -12.63
N ARG A 102 -9.41 3.29 -12.19
CA ARG A 102 -10.37 2.35 -12.78
C ARG A 102 -10.58 2.64 -14.26
N MET A 103 -10.85 3.90 -14.61
CA MET A 103 -11.06 4.32 -16.00
C MET A 103 -9.83 4.08 -16.87
N ARG A 104 -8.63 4.41 -16.39
CA ARG A 104 -7.38 4.10 -17.10
C ARG A 104 -7.23 2.61 -17.36
N LYS A 105 -7.57 1.78 -16.37
CA LYS A 105 -7.46 0.34 -16.51
C LYS A 105 -8.46 -0.23 -17.52
N ILE A 106 -9.69 0.28 -17.52
CA ILE A 106 -10.71 -0.05 -18.53
C ILE A 106 -10.18 0.27 -19.92
N SER A 107 -9.73 1.50 -20.17
CA SER A 107 -9.21 1.91 -21.48
C SER A 107 -7.99 1.08 -21.92
N GLU A 108 -7.11 0.70 -20.98
CA GLU A 108 -5.99 -0.21 -21.29
C GLU A 108 -6.49 -1.59 -21.74
N LEU A 109 -7.50 -2.14 -21.06
CA LEU A 109 -8.07 -3.45 -21.38
C LEU A 109 -8.84 -3.42 -22.71
N GLU A 110 -9.61 -2.37 -22.98
CA GLU A 110 -10.31 -2.17 -24.26
C GLU A 110 -9.32 -2.11 -25.42
N ARG A 111 -8.23 -1.35 -25.28
CA ARG A 111 -7.17 -1.28 -26.31
C ARG A 111 -6.54 -2.65 -26.57
N ARG A 112 -6.30 -3.43 -25.52
CA ARG A 112 -5.78 -4.81 -25.66
C ARG A 112 -6.79 -5.71 -26.35
N GLN A 113 -8.08 -5.57 -26.04
CA GLN A 113 -9.15 -6.33 -26.68
C GLN A 113 -9.21 -6.04 -28.18
N GLU A 114 -9.12 -4.77 -28.58
CA GLU A 114 -9.09 -4.35 -29.99
C GLU A 114 -7.88 -4.91 -30.73
N GLU A 115 -6.70 -4.87 -30.09
CA GLU A 115 -5.46 -5.43 -30.64
C GLU A 115 -5.56 -6.93 -30.88
N ILE A 116 -6.05 -7.68 -29.89
CA ILE A 116 -6.27 -9.12 -30.00
C ILE A 116 -7.33 -9.41 -31.08
N ALA A 117 -8.41 -8.65 -31.13
CA ALA A 117 -9.45 -8.82 -32.15
C ALA A 117 -8.92 -8.58 -33.57
N ARG A 118 -8.03 -7.59 -33.75
CA ARG A 118 -7.34 -7.35 -35.02
C ARG A 118 -6.46 -8.54 -35.40
N GLN A 119 -5.63 -9.04 -34.48
CA GLN A 119 -4.80 -10.22 -34.72
C GLN A 119 -5.63 -11.45 -35.10
N LEU A 120 -6.78 -11.64 -34.44
CA LEU A 120 -7.70 -12.73 -34.78
C LEU A 120 -8.29 -12.59 -36.18
N ARG A 121 -8.66 -11.38 -36.61
CA ARG A 121 -9.15 -11.14 -37.99
C ARG A 121 -8.07 -11.41 -39.03
N GLU A 122 -6.85 -10.94 -38.79
CA GLU A 122 -5.69 -11.21 -39.64
C GLU A 122 -5.44 -12.73 -39.78
N LEU A 123 -5.45 -13.47 -38.67
CA LEU A 123 -5.26 -14.93 -38.66
C LEU A 123 -6.42 -15.69 -39.33
N ARG A 124 -7.64 -15.13 -39.32
CA ARG A 124 -8.82 -15.72 -39.97
C ARG A 124 -8.94 -15.37 -41.45
N GLY A 125 -8.10 -14.46 -41.97
CA GLY A 125 -8.20 -13.97 -43.35
C GLY A 125 -9.42 -13.07 -43.60
N GLU A 126 -9.99 -12.48 -42.55
CA GLU A 126 -11.09 -11.51 -42.66
C GLU A 126 -10.50 -10.12 -42.97
N GLU A 127 -10.41 -9.74 -44.24
CA GLU A 127 -10.05 -8.36 -44.62
C GLU A 127 -11.17 -7.39 -44.19
N PRO A 128 -10.82 -6.19 -43.69
CA PRO A 128 -11.81 -5.15 -43.45
C PRO A 128 -12.41 -4.75 -44.80
N ASN A 129 -13.71 -4.97 -44.98
CA ASN A 129 -14.46 -4.50 -46.14
C ASN A 129 -14.26 -2.98 -46.32
N LEU A 130 -13.35 -2.60 -47.22
CA LEU A 130 -13.09 -1.22 -47.64
C LEU A 130 -14.18 -0.68 -48.59
N PHE A 131 -15.26 -1.43 -48.82
CA PHE A 131 -16.38 -1.04 -49.66
C PHE A 131 -17.64 -0.80 -48.83
N ASN A 132 -17.68 0.32 -48.12
CA ASN A 132 -18.92 1.02 -47.76
C ASN A 132 -18.62 2.52 -47.66
N SER A 133 -18.20 3.07 -48.80
CA SER A 133 -18.10 4.51 -49.06
C SER A 133 -18.74 4.80 -50.41
N LEU A 134 -20.07 4.76 -50.48
CA LEU A 134 -20.88 5.40 -51.53
C LEU A 134 -22.14 5.98 -50.88
#